data_AF-A0A938UBF6-F1
#
_entry.id   AF-A0A938UBF6-F1
#
_cell.length_a   1.000
_cell.length_b   1.000
_cell.length_c   1.000
_cell.angle_alpha   90.00
_cell.angle_beta   90.00
_cell.angle_gamma   90.00
#
_symmetry.space_group_name_H-M   'P 1'
#
loop_
_entity.id
_entity.type
_entity.pdbx_description
1 polymer ?
#
loop_
_entity_poly.entity_id
_entity_poly.type
_entity_poly.pdbx_seq_one_letter_code
_entity_poly.pdbx_strand_id
1 'polypeptide(L)'
;MRLLHWSRLAPGSALANLEKALAAEQNPKLKEAMEKAKSRVQTAKDCDGKGIACFKEKLKDQNAQVRERAAYELLWANTDESRDGLVEALADKDNETRYAAIMGVLRRMPADGVTVADKVKAQLDSERGQAQYIRINEDLKRLEVRLRRGY
;
A
#
# COMPACT_ATOMS: atom_id res chain seq x y z
N MET A 1 15.73 -2.78 21.49
CA MET A 1 14.45 -2.87 20.76
C MET A 1 14.72 -3.46 19.38
N ARG A 2 14.19 -4.64 19.02
CA ARG A 2 14.41 -5.17 17.66
C ARG A 2 13.58 -4.34 16.67
N LEU A 3 14.27 -3.63 15.77
CA LEU A 3 13.70 -2.79 14.71
C LEU A 3 12.66 -3.51 13.83
N LEU A 4 12.71 -4.85 13.77
CA LEU A 4 11.82 -5.67 12.96
C LEU A 4 10.33 -5.50 13.31
N HIS A 5 9.98 -5.30 14.59
CA HIS A 5 8.57 -5.13 15.00
C HIS A 5 7.93 -3.83 14.48
N TRP A 6 8.75 -2.92 13.96
CA TRP A 6 8.36 -1.59 13.52
C TRP A 6 8.38 -1.43 12.00
N SER A 7 8.87 -2.45 11.30
CA SER A 7 8.89 -2.44 9.85
C SER A 7 7.46 -2.43 9.29
N ARG A 8 7.28 -1.79 8.14
CA ARG A 8 6.00 -1.78 7.40
C ARG A 8 5.48 -3.21 7.11
N LEU A 9 6.38 -4.18 7.09
CA LEU A 9 6.14 -5.59 6.79
C LEU A 9 6.28 -6.51 8.02
N ALA A 10 6.29 -5.96 9.24
CA ALA A 10 6.41 -6.79 10.43
C ALA A 10 5.27 -7.84 10.47
N PRO A 11 5.55 -9.11 10.82
CA PRO A 11 4.52 -10.15 10.84
C PRO A 11 3.50 -9.88 11.95
N GLY A 12 2.28 -10.41 11.81
CA GLY A 12 1.23 -10.24 12.83
C GLY A 12 1.64 -10.75 14.23
N SER A 13 2.56 -11.71 14.32
CA SER A 13 3.13 -12.20 15.58
C SER A 13 3.95 -11.14 16.35
N ALA A 14 4.36 -10.05 15.70
CA ALA A 14 5.07 -8.95 16.33
C ALA A 14 4.17 -8.04 17.19
N LEU A 15 2.84 -8.16 17.07
CA LEU A 15 1.87 -7.23 17.69
C LEU A 15 2.06 -7.10 19.20
N ALA A 16 2.13 -8.22 19.93
CA ALA A 16 2.26 -8.20 21.39
C ALA A 16 3.55 -7.48 21.85
N ASN A 17 4.66 -7.67 21.14
CA ASN A 17 5.92 -6.99 21.44
C ASN A 17 5.84 -5.50 21.13
N LEU A 18 5.13 -5.11 20.06
CA LEU A 18 4.93 -3.72 19.71
C LEU A 18 4.04 -2.99 20.74
N GLU A 19 2.97 -3.63 21.21
CA GLU A 19 2.09 -3.07 22.24
C GLU A 19 2.82 -2.88 23.57
N LYS A 20 3.61 -3.88 23.98
CA LYS A 20 4.46 -3.77 25.17
C LYS A 20 5.45 -2.60 25.05
N ALA A 21 6.06 -2.44 23.89
CA ALA A 21 6.97 -1.34 23.63
C ALA A 21 6.24 0.01 23.65
N LEU A 22 5.03 0.09 23.10
CA LEU A 22 4.22 1.31 23.03
C LEU A 22 3.82 1.80 24.42
N ALA A 23 3.47 0.87 25.32
CA ALA A 23 3.17 1.17 26.71
C ALA A 23 4.37 1.75 27.48
N ALA A 24 5.59 1.34 27.13
CA ALA A 24 6.82 1.81 27.75
C ALA A 24 7.36 3.11 27.14
N GLU A 25 6.89 3.52 25.95
CA GLU A 25 7.38 4.70 25.26
C GLU A 25 6.88 5.99 25.94
N GLN A 26 7.78 6.94 26.18
CA GLN A 26 7.45 8.21 26.83
C GLN A 26 7.46 9.37 25.84
N ASN A 27 8.19 9.25 24.73
CA ASN A 27 8.28 10.27 23.71
C ASN A 27 6.99 10.32 22.86
N PRO A 28 6.26 11.45 22.84
CA PRO A 28 4.98 11.55 22.14
C PRO A 28 5.10 11.36 20.63
N LYS A 29 6.19 11.82 20.00
CA LYS A 29 6.42 11.65 18.57
C LYS A 29 6.67 10.18 18.22
N LEU A 30 7.41 9.47 19.07
CA LEU A 30 7.64 8.05 18.88
C LEU A 30 6.36 7.25 19.11
N LYS A 31 5.56 7.59 20.12
CA LYS A 31 4.23 7.00 20.33
C LYS A 31 3.35 7.10 19.09
N GLU A 32 3.25 8.27 18.48
CA GLU A 32 2.46 8.45 17.26
C GLU A 32 2.96 7.57 16.10
N ALA A 33 4.27 7.50 15.90
CA ALA A 33 4.87 6.64 14.87
C ALA A 33 4.62 5.15 15.17
N MET A 34 4.67 4.75 16.44
CA MET A 34 4.40 3.39 16.89
C MET A 34 2.93 3.01 16.75
N GLU A 35 1.99 3.93 16.97
CA GLU A 35 0.56 3.68 16.71
C GLU A 35 0.31 3.42 15.22
N LYS A 36 0.93 4.22 14.35
CA LYS A 36 0.89 3.97 12.89
C LYS A 36 1.47 2.60 12.55
N ALA A 37 2.57 2.20 13.17
CA ALA A 37 3.13 0.85 12.99
C ALA A 37 2.16 -0.23 13.50
N LYS A 38 1.51 0.01 14.65
CA LYS A 38 0.55 -0.91 15.24
C LYS A 38 -0.62 -1.17 14.29
N SER A 39 -1.18 -0.15 13.65
CA SER A 39 -2.25 -0.34 12.66
C SER A 39 -1.83 -1.28 11.52
N ARG A 40 -0.58 -1.17 11.03
CA ARG A 40 -0.05 -2.07 9.98
C ARG A 40 0.10 -3.50 10.51
N VAL A 41 0.71 -3.68 11.68
CA VAL A 41 0.92 -5.03 12.26
C VAL A 41 -0.41 -5.69 12.64
N GLN A 42 -1.36 -4.92 13.15
CA GLN A 42 -2.71 -5.39 13.43
C GLN A 42 -3.40 -5.87 12.15
N THR A 43 -3.29 -5.12 11.05
CA THR A 43 -3.86 -5.54 9.75
C THR A 43 -3.27 -6.87 9.29
N ALA A 44 -1.96 -7.07 9.45
CA ALA A 44 -1.31 -8.34 9.15
C ALA A 44 -1.84 -9.48 10.03
N LYS A 45 -2.08 -9.20 11.32
CA LYS A 45 -2.63 -10.18 12.25
C LYS A 45 -4.10 -10.51 11.95
N ASP A 46 -4.90 -9.51 11.56
CA ASP A 46 -6.31 -9.68 11.20
C ASP A 46 -6.48 -10.60 10.00
N CYS A 47 -5.55 -10.57 9.04
CA CYS A 47 -5.56 -11.36 7.83
C CYS A 47 -4.69 -12.64 7.90
N ASP A 48 -4.11 -12.93 9.06
CA ASP A 48 -3.31 -14.13 9.32
C ASP A 48 -4.14 -15.39 9.01
N GLY A 49 -3.66 -16.20 8.07
CA GLY A 49 -4.36 -17.41 7.59
C GLY A 49 -5.61 -17.17 6.70
N LYS A 50 -5.99 -15.92 6.40
CA LYS A 50 -7.18 -15.60 5.58
C LYS A 50 -6.89 -15.35 4.10
N GLY A 51 -5.62 -15.28 3.72
CA GLY A 51 -5.18 -15.12 2.34
C GLY A 51 -5.43 -13.73 1.73
N ILE A 52 -5.26 -13.65 0.40
CA ILE A 52 -5.21 -12.42 -0.39
C ILE A 52 -6.55 -11.65 -0.37
N ALA A 53 -7.68 -12.37 -0.37
CA ALA A 53 -9.01 -11.78 -0.32
C ALA A 53 -9.22 -10.86 0.90
N CYS A 54 -8.64 -11.22 2.05
CA CYS A 54 -8.69 -10.37 3.24
C CYS A 54 -8.00 -9.02 3.01
N PHE A 55 -6.80 -9.03 2.41
CA PHE A 55 -6.07 -7.79 2.13
C PHE A 55 -6.75 -6.94 1.06
N LYS A 56 -7.40 -7.55 0.06
CA LYS A 56 -8.20 -6.79 -0.91
C LYS A 56 -9.32 -5.99 -0.26
N GLU A 57 -10.02 -6.57 0.72
CA GLU A 57 -11.05 -5.82 1.46
C GLU A 57 -10.44 -4.71 2.33
N LYS A 58 -9.25 -4.93 2.90
CA LYS A 58 -8.54 -3.92 3.71
C LYS A 58 -8.07 -2.71 2.88
N LEU A 59 -8.02 -2.78 1.55
CA LEU A 59 -7.80 -1.59 0.70
C LEU A 59 -8.94 -0.57 0.78
N LYS A 60 -10.11 -0.93 1.30
CA LYS A 60 -11.26 -0.01 1.43
C LYS A 60 -11.32 0.66 2.81
N ASP A 61 -10.36 0.36 3.69
CA ASP A 61 -10.36 0.86 5.07
C ASP A 61 -10.16 2.38 5.12
N GLN A 62 -10.80 3.04 6.10
CA GLN A 62 -10.69 4.49 6.28
C GLN A 62 -9.27 4.89 6.72
N ASN A 63 -8.57 4.02 7.44
CA ASN A 63 -7.22 4.27 7.94
C ASN A 63 -6.17 4.01 6.86
N ALA A 64 -5.38 5.04 6.53
CA ALA A 64 -4.31 4.96 5.52
C ALA A 64 -3.25 3.89 5.83
N GLN A 65 -2.93 3.65 7.11
CA GLN A 65 -1.96 2.62 7.48
C GLN A 65 -2.47 1.19 7.23
N VAL A 66 -3.79 0.98 7.30
CA VAL A 66 -4.42 -0.31 6.98
C VAL A 66 -4.35 -0.54 5.48
N ARG A 67 -4.72 0.47 4.68
CA ARG A 67 -4.63 0.41 3.21
C ARG A 67 -3.19 0.24 2.73
N GLU A 68 -2.25 0.97 3.32
CA GLU A 68 -0.81 0.83 3.03
C GLU A 68 -0.36 -0.62 3.28
N ARG A 69 -0.68 -1.20 4.44
CA ARG A 69 -0.30 -2.59 4.72
C ARG A 69 -0.91 -3.54 3.71
N ALA A 70 -2.21 -3.39 3.43
CA ALA A 70 -2.90 -4.21 2.45
C ALA A 70 -2.23 -4.15 1.07
N ALA A 71 -1.94 -2.96 0.55
CA ALA A 71 -1.28 -2.79 -0.74
C ALA A 71 0.11 -3.45 -0.79
N TYR A 72 0.91 -3.34 0.28
CA TYR A 72 2.19 -4.02 0.35
C TYR A 72 2.05 -5.56 0.35
N GLU A 73 1.10 -6.13 1.08
CA GLU A 73 0.86 -7.57 1.10
C GLU A 73 0.43 -8.09 -0.27
N LEU A 74 -0.44 -7.36 -0.96
CA LEU A 74 -0.85 -7.68 -2.32
C LEU A 74 0.32 -7.60 -3.31
N LEU A 75 1.18 -6.57 -3.19
CA LEU A 75 2.40 -6.42 -3.99
C LEU A 75 3.33 -7.64 -3.83
N TRP A 76 3.53 -8.12 -2.60
CA TRP A 76 4.39 -9.26 -2.33
C TRP A 76 3.78 -10.59 -2.75
N ALA A 77 2.46 -10.74 -2.60
CA ALA A 77 1.72 -11.91 -3.06
C ALA A 77 1.82 -12.10 -4.59
N ASN A 78 1.86 -11.00 -5.36
CA ASN A 78 2.18 -11.01 -6.80
C ASN A 78 1.35 -11.99 -7.66
N THR A 79 0.06 -12.15 -7.33
CA THR A 79 -0.89 -12.94 -8.10
C THR A 79 -1.77 -12.06 -9.00
N ASP A 80 -2.48 -12.66 -9.96
CA ASP A 80 -3.48 -11.94 -10.76
C ASP A 80 -4.55 -11.28 -9.88
N GLU A 81 -5.01 -12.00 -8.86
CA GLU A 81 -6.00 -11.49 -7.92
C GLU A 81 -5.47 -10.27 -7.13
N SER A 82 -4.20 -10.31 -6.71
CA SER A 82 -3.55 -9.18 -6.05
C SER A 82 -3.40 -7.97 -6.97
N ARG A 83 -2.96 -8.20 -8.22
CA ARG A 83 -2.86 -7.13 -9.22
C ARG A 83 -4.19 -6.42 -9.38
N ASP A 84 -5.29 -7.15 -9.51
CA ASP A 84 -6.60 -6.53 -9.77
C ASP A 84 -7.00 -5.59 -8.62
N GLY A 85 -6.74 -5.98 -7.36
CA GLY A 85 -6.91 -5.08 -6.21
C GLY A 85 -5.96 -3.87 -6.24
N LEU A 86 -4.71 -4.06 -6.68
CA LEU A 86 -3.74 -2.96 -6.78
C LEU A 86 -4.06 -1.97 -7.90
N VAL A 87 -4.69 -2.40 -8.99
CA VAL A 87 -5.16 -1.49 -10.05
C VAL A 87 -6.16 -0.47 -9.50
N GLU A 88 -7.04 -0.89 -8.59
CA GLU A 88 -7.97 0.02 -7.89
C GLU A 88 -7.22 0.99 -6.95
N ALA A 89 -6.17 0.50 -6.28
CA ALA A 89 -5.37 1.29 -5.34
C ALA A 89 -4.43 2.32 -6.01
N LEU A 90 -4.28 2.33 -7.34
CA LEU A 90 -3.49 3.35 -8.07
C LEU A 90 -4.01 4.77 -7.82
N ALA A 91 -5.30 4.92 -7.49
CA ALA A 91 -5.94 6.19 -7.21
C ALA A 91 -6.05 6.53 -5.71
N ASP A 92 -5.44 5.75 -4.80
CA ASP A 92 -5.59 5.94 -3.35
C ASP A 92 -5.19 7.37 -2.89
N LYS A 93 -5.83 7.93 -1.86
CA LYS A 93 -5.45 9.27 -1.37
C LYS A 93 -4.09 9.29 -0.66
N ASP A 94 -3.63 8.14 -0.19
CA ASP A 94 -2.35 7.96 0.49
C ASP A 94 -1.24 7.55 -0.49
N ASN A 95 -0.15 8.32 -0.48
CA ASN A 95 0.96 8.14 -1.43
C ASN A 95 1.74 6.83 -1.22
N GLU A 96 1.81 6.31 0.01
CA GLU A 96 2.51 5.05 0.28
C GLU A 96 1.71 3.86 -0.26
N THR A 97 0.38 3.93 -0.13
CA THR A 97 -0.55 2.97 -0.74
C THR A 97 -0.44 2.99 -2.27
N ARG A 98 -0.41 4.18 -2.88
CA ARG A 98 -0.17 4.34 -4.33
C ARG A 98 1.17 3.77 -4.76
N TYR A 99 2.23 4.00 -3.99
CA TYR A 99 3.55 3.50 -4.31
C TYR A 99 3.55 1.97 -4.39
N ALA A 100 2.98 1.30 -3.39
CA ALA A 100 2.85 -0.15 -3.41
C ALA A 100 2.00 -0.65 -4.60
N ALA A 101 0.92 0.06 -4.93
CA ALA A 101 0.08 -0.23 -6.10
C ALA A 101 0.84 -0.10 -7.42
N ILE A 102 1.55 1.02 -7.64
CA ILE A 102 2.35 1.25 -8.85
C ILE A 102 3.38 0.15 -9.00
N MET A 103 4.12 -0.16 -7.94
CA MET A 103 5.14 -1.22 -7.96
C MET A 103 4.55 -2.60 -8.25
N GLY A 104 3.36 -2.89 -7.72
CA GLY A 104 2.73 -4.20 -7.91
C GLY A 104 2.17 -4.38 -9.30
N VAL A 105 1.55 -3.34 -9.85
CA VAL A 105 1.09 -3.33 -11.25
C VAL A 105 2.27 -3.43 -12.21
N LEU A 106 3.38 -2.72 -11.94
CA LEU A 106 4.62 -2.88 -12.73
C LEU A 106 5.19 -4.30 -12.70
N ARG A 107 5.12 -4.96 -11.53
CA ARG A 107 5.64 -6.31 -11.35
C ARG A 107 4.76 -7.36 -12.05
N ARG A 108 3.46 -7.11 -12.11
CA ARG A 108 2.48 -7.97 -12.79
C ARG A 108 1.48 -7.12 -13.56
N MET A 109 1.81 -6.86 -14.82
CA MET A 109 0.98 -6.01 -15.68
C MET A 109 -0.40 -6.64 -15.93
N PRO A 110 -1.47 -5.83 -16.02
CA PRO A 110 -2.79 -6.30 -16.43
C PRO A 110 -2.77 -6.66 -17.92
N ALA A 111 -3.57 -7.65 -18.31
CA ALA A 111 -3.71 -8.01 -19.72
C ALA A 111 -4.26 -6.84 -20.56
N ASP A 112 -5.20 -6.08 -19.97
CA ASP A 112 -5.72 -4.84 -20.55
C ASP A 112 -4.94 -3.61 -20.03
N GLY A 113 -3.66 -3.52 -20.44
CA GLY A 113 -2.80 -2.40 -20.07
C GLY A 113 -3.32 -1.05 -20.57
N VAL A 114 -3.89 -1.00 -21.78
CA VAL A 114 -4.34 0.24 -22.42
C VAL A 114 -5.48 0.88 -21.63
N THR A 115 -6.51 0.11 -21.23
CA THR A 115 -7.61 0.65 -20.41
C THR A 115 -7.12 1.18 -19.07
N VAL A 116 -6.17 0.49 -18.42
CA VAL A 116 -5.60 0.97 -17.16
C VAL A 116 -4.77 2.24 -17.40
N ALA A 117 -4.01 2.32 -18.50
CA ALA A 117 -3.27 3.53 -18.86
C ALA A 117 -4.19 4.73 -19.08
N ASP A 118 -5.36 4.55 -19.69
CA ASP A 118 -6.33 5.64 -19.90
C ASP A 118 -6.88 6.17 -18.58
N LYS A 119 -7.21 5.28 -17.64
CA LYS A 119 -7.60 5.68 -16.28
C LYS A 119 -6.48 6.45 -15.58
N VAL A 120 -5.26 5.94 -15.65
CA VAL A 120 -4.07 6.58 -15.07
C VAL A 120 -3.82 7.96 -15.71
N LYS A 121 -3.99 8.09 -17.03
CA LYS A 121 -3.85 9.38 -17.72
C LYS A 121 -4.88 10.40 -17.25
N ALA A 122 -6.14 9.99 -17.11
CA ALA A 122 -7.21 10.86 -16.61
C ALA A 122 -6.94 11.30 -15.15
N GLN A 123 -6.43 10.39 -14.32
CA GLN A 123 -5.99 10.70 -12.95
C GLN A 123 -4.85 11.72 -12.93
N LEU A 124 -3.80 11.53 -13.74
CA LEU A 124 -2.67 12.46 -13.84
C LEU A 124 -3.09 13.87 -14.26
N ASP A 125 -4.09 13.99 -15.12
CA ASP A 125 -4.62 15.29 -15.54
C ASP A 125 -5.43 15.98 -14.43
N SER A 126 -6.26 15.24 -13.70
CA SER A 126 -7.06 15.80 -12.58
C SER A 126 -6.21 16.20 -11.37
N GLU A 127 -5.05 15.56 -11.20
CA GLU A 127 -4.11 15.82 -10.11
C GLU A 127 -3.02 16.85 -10.46
N ARG A 128 -3.07 17.43 -11.66
CA ARG A 128 -2.09 18.41 -12.11
C ARG A 128 -2.06 19.62 -11.17
N GLY A 129 -0.87 19.94 -10.68
CA GLY A 129 -0.66 21.07 -9.77
C GLY A 129 -0.97 20.78 -8.29
N GLN A 130 -1.48 19.58 -7.96
CA GLN A 130 -1.68 19.19 -6.56
C GLN A 130 -0.33 18.81 -5.92
N ALA A 131 0.18 19.68 -5.05
CA ALA A 131 1.51 19.55 -4.46
C ALA A 131 1.76 18.19 -3.78
N GLN A 132 0.72 17.61 -3.17
CA GLN A 132 0.81 16.31 -2.48
C GLN A 132 1.13 15.14 -3.42
N TYR A 133 0.79 15.23 -4.71
CA TYR A 133 0.96 14.14 -5.67
C TYR A 133 2.15 14.31 -6.61
N ILE A 134 2.88 15.43 -6.56
CA ILE A 134 3.97 15.73 -7.51
C ILE A 134 4.95 14.56 -7.64
N ARG A 135 5.43 14.02 -6.52
CA ARG A 135 6.44 12.93 -6.54
C ARG A 135 5.84 11.62 -7.04
N ILE A 136 4.71 11.20 -6.48
CA ILE A 136 4.11 9.90 -6.83
C ILE A 136 3.60 9.89 -8.27
N ASN A 137 3.19 11.04 -8.81
CA ASN A 137 2.72 11.15 -10.18
C ASN A 137 3.83 11.00 -11.21
N GLU A 138 5.10 11.22 -10.85
CA GLU A 138 6.21 10.87 -11.74
C GLU A 138 6.35 9.35 -11.92
N ASP A 139 6.15 8.58 -10.86
CA ASP A 139 6.14 7.11 -10.95
C ASP A 139 4.90 6.60 -11.68
N LEU A 140 3.75 7.24 -11.43
CA LEU A 140 2.50 6.92 -12.10
C LEU A 140 2.55 7.19 -13.61
N LYS A 141 3.23 8.27 -14.05
CA LYS A 141 3.51 8.54 -15.48
C LYS A 141 4.36 7.44 -16.11
N ARG A 142 5.38 6.94 -15.40
CA ARG A 142 6.22 5.84 -15.90
C ARG A 142 5.42 4.55 -16.07
N LEU A 143 4.53 4.26 -15.12
CA LEU A 143 3.61 3.14 -15.20
C LEU A 143 2.66 3.29 -16.39
N GLU A 144 2.08 4.48 -16.59
CA GLU A 144 1.17 4.78 -17.72
C GLU A 144 1.81 4.44 -19.08
N VAL A 145 3.05 4.86 -19.29
CA VAL A 145 3.78 4.59 -20.54
C VAL A 145 4.00 3.09 -20.75
N ARG A 146 4.37 2.36 -19.68
CA ARG A 146 4.57 0.91 -19.75
C ARG A 146 3.27 0.16 -20.01
N LEU A 147 2.18 0.58 -19.37
CA LEU A 147 0.84 0.02 -19.56
C LEU A 147 0.38 0.12 -21.01
N ARG A 148 0.62 1.25 -21.68
CA ARG A 148 0.30 1.39 -23.11
C ARG A 148 1.14 0.49 -24.01
N ARG A 149 2.40 0.25 -23.63
CA ARG A 149 3.37 -0.47 -24.47
C ARG A 149 3.38 -1.97 -24.25
N GLY A 150 2.89 -2.44 -23.11
CA GLY A 150 2.74 -3.86 -22.80
C GLY A 150 4.03 -4.60 -22.42
N TYR A 151 5.05 -3.90 -21.89
CA TYR A 151 6.31 -4.51 -21.43
C TYR A 151 6.88 -3.87 -20.16
#